data_AF-A0A2N3UB96-F1
#
_entry.id   AF-A0A2N3UB96-F1
#
_cell.length_a   1.000
_cell.length_b   1.000
_cell.length_c   1.000
_cell.angle_alpha   90.00
_cell.angle_beta   90.00
_cell.angle_gamma   90.00
#
_symmetry.space_group_name_H-M   'P 1'
#
loop_
_entity.id
_entity.type
_entity.pdbx_description
1 polymer ?
#
loop_
_entity_poly.entity_id
_entity_poly.type
_entity_poly.pdbx_seq_one_letter_code
_entity_poly.pdbx_strand_id
1 'polypeptide(L)'
;MRLNKAETRFIGNWAKTKERGQWRYILTRGLLWGGLVGFLSKLFQVWDALKAWDTGSLANTFASSDFVVRLLIYSVIGIGIHAYHWNTNTQRYNQLKNIERKTQAAANAPG
;
A
#
# COMPACT_ATOMS: atom_id res chain seq x y z
N MET A 1 -1.15 18.89 24.80
CA MET A 1 -1.79 17.67 24.28
C MET A 1 -0.80 16.52 24.44
N ARG A 2 -1.13 15.48 25.21
CA ARG A 2 -0.26 14.29 25.33
C ARG A 2 -0.65 13.25 24.28
N LEU A 3 0.34 12.57 23.70
CA LEU A 3 0.11 11.49 22.75
C LEU A 3 -0.60 10.32 23.43
N ASN A 4 -1.56 9.71 22.75
CA ASN A 4 -2.22 8.50 23.21
C ASN A 4 -1.41 7.24 22.84
N LYS A 5 -1.74 6.10 23.46
CA LYS A 5 -1.02 4.83 23.26
C LYS A 5 -1.06 4.34 21.80
N ALA A 6 -2.14 4.63 21.06
CA ALA A 6 -2.28 4.26 19.65
C ALA A 6 -1.37 5.10 18.75
N GLU A 7 -1.23 6.40 19.04
CA GLU A 7 -0.35 7.33 18.34
C GLU A 7 1.12 6.97 18.55
N THR A 8 1.53 6.66 19.78
CA THR A 8 2.90 6.20 20.05
C THR A 8 3.21 4.90 19.30
N ARG A 9 2.26 3.96 19.28
CA ARG A 9 2.39 2.71 18.49
C ARG A 9 2.48 2.99 16.99
N PHE A 10 1.68 3.94 16.49
CA PHE A 10 1.75 4.38 15.10
C PHE A 10 3.11 4.98 14.76
N ILE A 11 3.67 5.87 15.59
CA ILE A 11 5.01 6.45 15.40
C ILE A 11 6.06 5.34 15.25
N GLY A 12 6.07 4.37 16.19
CA GLY A 12 7.03 3.26 16.15
C GLY A 12 6.88 2.37 14.91
N ASN A 13 5.66 2.01 14.55
CA ASN A 13 5.40 1.17 13.38
C ASN A 13 5.71 1.90 12.07
N TRP A 14 5.36 3.19 11.99
CA TRP A 14 5.62 4.00 10.79
C TRP A 14 7.11 4.31 10.62
N ALA A 15 7.86 4.50 11.72
CA ALA A 15 9.32 4.66 11.67
C ALA A 15 9.99 3.43 11.02
N LYS A 16 9.63 2.22 11.46
CA LYS A 16 10.10 0.96 10.86
C LYS A 16 9.69 0.82 9.39
N THR A 17 8.52 1.34 9.04
CA THR A 17 8.02 1.32 7.65
C THR A 17 8.79 2.30 6.77
N LYS A 18 9.12 3.48 7.30
CA LYS A 18 9.91 4.52 6.63
C LYS A 18 11.34 4.07 6.38
N GLU A 19 11.95 3.38 7.34
CA GLU A 19 13.29 2.83 7.26
C GLU A 19 13.45 1.79 6.14
N ARG A 20 12.42 0.98 5.88
CA ARG A 20 12.41 0.00 4.77
C ARG A 20 12.32 0.65 3.38
N GLY A 21 12.07 1.96 3.30
CA GLY A 21 12.07 2.73 2.06
C GLY A 21 10.69 2.88 1.41
N GLN A 22 10.45 4.09 0.89
CA GLN A 22 9.22 4.48 0.21
C GLN A 22 8.91 3.60 -1.00
N TRP A 23 9.90 3.38 -1.86
CA TRP A 23 9.72 2.56 -3.06
C TRP A 23 9.38 1.12 -2.73
N ARG A 24 9.99 0.54 -1.68
CA ARG A 24 9.62 -0.80 -1.23
C ARG A 24 8.18 -0.84 -0.75
N TYR A 25 7.71 0.14 0.02
CA TYR A 25 6.31 0.20 0.45
C TYR A 25 5.33 0.33 -0.73
N ILE A 26 5.58 1.30 -1.63
CA ILE A 26 4.72 1.58 -2.77
C ILE A 26 4.71 0.41 -3.75
N LEU A 27 5.87 -0.15 -4.08
CA LEU A 27 5.97 -1.28 -5.01
C LEU A 27 5.39 -2.55 -4.40
N THR A 28 5.68 -2.88 -3.14
CA THR A 28 5.15 -4.13 -2.56
C THR A 28 3.64 -4.09 -2.46
N ARG A 29 3.06 -2.97 -1.99
CA ARG A 29 1.60 -2.85 -1.89
C ARG A 29 0.93 -2.60 -3.24
N GLY A 30 1.56 -1.83 -4.13
CA GLY A 30 1.08 -1.58 -5.48
C GLY A 30 1.08 -2.85 -6.34
N LEU A 31 2.14 -3.66 -6.28
CA LEU A 31 2.23 -4.95 -6.95
C LEU A 31 1.28 -5.98 -6.34
N LEU A 32 1.15 -6.05 -5.02
CA LEU A 32 0.15 -6.91 -4.38
C LEU A 32 -1.27 -6.51 -4.80
N TRP A 33 -1.56 -5.21 -4.93
CA TRP A 33 -2.86 -4.73 -5.37
C TRP A 33 -3.11 -4.98 -6.86
N GLY A 34 -2.14 -4.70 -7.72
CA GLY A 34 -2.22 -5.00 -9.16
C GLY A 34 -2.38 -6.50 -9.42
N GLY A 35 -1.64 -7.34 -8.67
CA GLY A 35 -1.80 -8.79 -8.68
C GLY A 35 -3.19 -9.24 -8.21
N LEU A 36 -3.68 -8.68 -7.09
CA LEU A 36 -5.00 -9.02 -6.54
C LEU A 36 -6.14 -8.64 -7.51
N VAL A 37 -6.11 -7.44 -8.08
CA VAL A 37 -7.14 -6.95 -9.02
C VAL A 37 -7.04 -7.66 -10.37
N GLY A 38 -5.84 -7.88 -10.89
CA GLY A 38 -5.62 -8.67 -12.11
C GLY A 38 -6.10 -10.11 -11.97
N PHE A 39 -5.86 -10.73 -10.81
CA PHE A 39 -6.34 -12.07 -10.50
C PHE A 39 -7.86 -12.11 -10.36
N LEU A 40 -8.47 -11.21 -9.57
CA LEU A 40 -9.92 -11.17 -9.33
C LEU A 40 -10.73 -10.86 -10.60
N SER A 41 -10.24 -9.95 -11.45
CA SER A 41 -10.92 -9.56 -12.70
C SER A 41 -10.99 -10.69 -13.73
N LYS A 42 -10.06 -11.64 -13.67
CA LYS A 42 -10.05 -12.84 -14.53
C LYS A 42 -10.57 -14.09 -13.84
N LEU A 43 -10.65 -14.11 -12.52
CA LEU A 43 -11.09 -15.29 -11.75
C LEU A 43 -12.46 -15.81 -12.19
N PHE A 44 -13.40 -14.89 -12.48
CA PHE A 44 -14.75 -15.27 -12.92
C PHE A 44 -14.83 -15.70 -14.40
N GLN A 45 -13.98 -15.16 -15.27
CA GLN A 45 -13.90 -15.58 -16.69
C GLN A 45 -13.15 -16.89 -16.87
N VAL A 46 -12.19 -17.15 -15.98
CA VAL A 46 -11.32 -18.31 -16.02
C VAL A 46 -11.90 -19.47 -15.20
N TRP A 47 -12.88 -19.25 -14.34
CA TRP A 47 -13.46 -20.28 -13.47
C TRP A 47 -13.91 -21.56 -14.21
N ASP A 48 -14.56 -21.40 -15.37
CA ASP A 48 -15.00 -22.54 -16.19
C ASP A 48 -13.82 -23.19 -16.95
N ALA A 49 -12.84 -22.41 -17.41
CA ALA A 49 -11.61 -22.93 -18.04
C ALA A 49 -10.67 -23.62 -17.04
N LEU A 50 -10.63 -23.15 -15.80
CA LEU A 50 -9.85 -23.71 -14.69
C LEU A 50 -10.45 -25.03 -14.22
N LYS A 51 -11.79 -25.15 -14.20
CA LYS A 51 -12.50 -26.41 -13.99
C LYS A 51 -12.17 -27.47 -15.06
N ALA A 52 -11.94 -27.03 -16.30
CA ALA A 52 -11.67 -27.90 -17.44
C ALA A 52 -10.16 -28.23 -17.64
N TRP A 53 -9.26 -27.62 -16.86
CA TRP A 53 -7.79 -27.76 -16.99
C TRP A 53 -7.23 -27.48 -18.40
N ASP A 54 -7.89 -26.62 -19.18
CA ASP A 54 -7.45 -26.28 -20.53
C ASP A 54 -6.45 -25.11 -20.51
N THR A 55 -5.16 -25.47 -20.52
CA THR A 55 -4.03 -24.54 -20.48
C THR A 55 -3.90 -23.63 -21.70
N GLY A 56 -4.46 -24.00 -22.86
CA GLY A 56 -4.42 -23.19 -24.08
C GLY A 56 -5.38 -22.01 -24.03
N SER A 57 -6.60 -22.23 -23.52
CA SER A 57 -7.61 -21.19 -23.31
C SER A 57 -7.19 -20.17 -22.23
N LEU A 58 -6.48 -20.64 -21.20
CA LEU A 58 -5.90 -19.80 -20.15
C LEU A 58 -4.90 -18.79 -20.73
N ALA A 59 -3.92 -19.24 -21.52
CA ALA A 59 -2.87 -18.38 -22.07
C ALA A 59 -3.43 -17.25 -22.97
N ASN A 60 -4.41 -17.55 -23.82
CA ASN A 60 -5.04 -16.56 -24.71
C ASN A 60 -5.85 -15.49 -23.94
N THR A 61 -6.44 -15.89 -22.81
CA THR A 61 -7.26 -15.00 -21.98
C THR A 61 -6.43 -13.98 -21.20
N PHE A 62 -5.19 -14.33 -20.85
CA PHE A 62 -4.23 -13.46 -20.16
C PHE A 62 -3.30 -12.68 -21.11
N ALA A 63 -3.17 -13.11 -22.36
CA ALA A 63 -2.41 -12.41 -23.40
C ALA A 63 -3.23 -11.40 -24.21
N SER A 64 -4.54 -11.27 -23.95
CA SER A 64 -5.38 -10.32 -24.68
C SER A 64 -5.03 -8.87 -24.33
N SER A 65 -5.00 -8.01 -25.35
CA SER A 65 -4.61 -6.60 -25.19
C SER A 65 -5.49 -5.84 -24.19
N ASP A 66 -6.79 -6.13 -24.14
CA ASP A 66 -7.73 -5.53 -23.18
C ASP A 66 -7.38 -5.86 -21.73
N PHE A 67 -6.92 -7.09 -21.46
CA PHE A 67 -6.48 -7.48 -20.11
C PHE A 67 -5.22 -6.72 -19.69
N VAL A 68 -4.22 -6.64 -20.58
CA VAL A 68 -2.97 -5.92 -20.30
C VAL A 68 -3.22 -4.44 -20.06
N VAL A 69 -4.07 -3.80 -20.87
CA VAL A 69 -4.43 -2.37 -20.71
C VAL A 69 -5.14 -2.14 -19.37
N ARG A 70 -6.12 -2.98 -19.00
CA ARG A 70 -6.79 -2.88 -17.69
C ARG A 70 -5.82 -3.09 -16.54
N LEU A 71 -4.95 -4.09 -16.63
CA LEU A 71 -3.93 -4.37 -15.62
C LEU A 71 -3.01 -3.15 -15.41
N LEU A 72 -2.58 -2.50 -16.49
CA LEU A 72 -1.76 -1.30 -16.42
C LEU A 72 -2.51 -0.14 -15.76
N ILE A 73 -3.75 0.14 -16.17
CA ILE A 73 -4.57 1.21 -15.59
C ILE A 73 -4.76 0.99 -14.08
N TYR A 74 -5.19 -0.20 -13.67
CA TYR A 74 -5.41 -0.51 -12.26
C TYR A 74 -4.10 -0.53 -11.45
N SER A 75 -2.99 -0.93 -12.05
CA SER A 75 -1.67 -0.85 -11.42
C SER A 75 -1.26 0.59 -11.15
N VAL A 76 -1.43 1.49 -12.13
CA VAL A 76 -1.13 2.93 -11.97
C VAL A 76 -2.02 3.55 -10.90
N ILE A 77 -3.32 3.25 -10.89
CA ILE A 77 -4.24 3.70 -9.84
C ILE A 77 -3.79 3.19 -8.46
N GLY A 78 -3.44 1.91 -8.35
CA GLY A 78 -2.95 1.30 -7.12
C GLY A 78 -1.67 1.95 -6.60
N ILE A 79 -0.73 2.26 -7.48
CA ILE A 79 0.50 3.02 -7.16
C ILE A 79 0.14 4.41 -6.65
N GLY A 80 -0.75 5.13 -7.34
CA GLY A 80 -1.19 6.47 -6.96
C GLY A 80 -1.82 6.52 -5.57
N ILE A 81 -2.75 5.60 -5.27
CA ILE A 81 -3.41 5.50 -3.96
C ILE A 81 -2.37 5.21 -2.87
N HIS A 82 -1.44 4.30 -3.10
CA HIS A 82 -0.42 3.95 -2.11
C HIS A 82 0.63 5.04 -1.91
N ALA A 83 0.96 5.79 -2.97
CA ALA A 83 1.78 6.99 -2.87
C ALA A 83 1.08 8.08 -2.05
N TYR A 84 -0.22 8.28 -2.27
CA TYR A 84 -1.03 9.20 -1.46
C TYR A 84 -1.07 8.76 0.02
N HIS A 85 -1.35 7.48 0.29
CA HIS A 85 -1.30 6.92 1.65
C HIS A 85 0.07 7.07 2.32
N TRP A 86 1.15 6.91 1.56
CA TRP A 86 2.50 7.15 2.08
C TRP A 86 2.67 8.61 2.50
N ASN A 87 2.25 9.55 1.66
CA ASN A 87 2.39 10.97 1.94
C ASN A 87 1.54 11.40 3.15
N THR A 88 0.27 10.99 3.21
CA THR A 88 -0.63 11.32 4.34
C THR A 88 -0.14 10.71 5.66
N ASN A 89 0.30 9.45 5.65
CA ASN A 89 0.87 8.83 6.85
C ASN A 89 2.18 9.48 7.29
N THR A 90 3.01 9.93 6.33
CA THR A 90 4.25 10.67 6.63
C THR A 90 3.96 12.04 7.22
N GLN A 91 2.97 12.76 6.70
CA GLN A 91 2.52 14.03 7.29
C GLN A 91 2.01 13.82 8.71
N ARG A 92 1.13 12.83 8.92
CA ARG A 92 0.63 12.48 10.26
C ARG A 92 1.77 12.12 11.22
N TYR A 93 2.73 11.32 10.77
CA TYR A 93 3.92 10.97 11.55
C TYR A 93 4.73 12.22 11.96
N ASN A 94 4.98 13.13 11.02
CA ASN A 94 5.74 14.35 11.31
C ASN A 94 5.02 15.26 12.33
N GLN A 95 3.68 15.36 12.23
CA GLN A 95 2.86 16.09 13.19
C GLN A 95 2.96 15.48 14.59
N LEU A 96 2.78 14.17 14.71
CA LEU A 96 2.87 13.47 16.00
C LEU A 96 4.27 13.58 16.62
N LYS A 97 5.32 13.49 15.81
CA LYS A 97 6.71 13.66 16.26
C LYS A 97 7.01 15.10 16.72
N ASN A 98 6.35 16.10 16.14
CA ASN A 98 6.45 17.49 16.61
C ASN A 98 5.80 17.65 17.99
N ILE A 99 4.65 17.02 18.20
CA ILE A 99 3.95 17.03 19.50
C ILE A 99 4.79 16.31 20.56
N GLU A 100 5.37 15.16 20.22
CA GLU A 100 6.27 14.41 21.10
C GLU A 100 7.45 15.27 21.58
N ARG A 101 8.16 15.90 20.64
CA ARG A 101 9.31 16.78 20.93
C ARG A 101 8.94 17.97 21.81
N LYS A 102 7.82 18.64 21.52
CA LYS A 102 7.33 19.77 22.34
C LYS A 102 6.98 19.32 23.75
N THR A 103 6.38 18.14 23.89
CA THR A 103 6.01 17.57 25.20
C THR A 103 7.26 17.21 26.03
N GLN A 104 8.28 16.63 25.39
CA GLN A 104 9.55 16.32 26.05
C GLN A 104 10.31 17.59 26.45
N ALA A 105 10.36 18.60 25.58
CA ALA A 105 11.01 19.88 25.88
C ALA A 105 10.34 20.59 27.07
N ALA A 106 9.01 20.57 27.14
CA ALA A 106 8.27 21.13 28.28
C ALA A 106 8.47 20.33 29.57
N ALA A 107 8.67 19.02 29.50
CA ALA A 107 8.93 18.17 30.67
C ALA A 107 10.36 18.32 31.21
N ASN A 108 11.32 18.70 30.35
CA ASN A 108 12.73 18.87 30.69
C ASN A 108 13.12 20.33 30.95
N ALA A 109 12.17 21.26 30.87
CA ALA A 109 12.42 22.66 31.21
C ALA A 109 12.66 22.78 32.73
N PRO A 110 13.78 23.36 33.19
CA PRO A 110 13.97 23.61 34.61
C PRO A 110 12.88 24.57 35.09
N GLY A 111 12.13 24.13 36.10
CA GLY A 111 11.13 24.93 36.80
C GLY A 111 11.76 25.91 37.78
#